data_AF-A0A0D7Q8G3-F1
#
_entry.id   AF-A0A0D7Q8G3-F1
#
_cell.length_a   1.000
_cell.length_b   1.000
_cell.length_c   1.000
_cell.angle_alpha   90.00
_cell.angle_beta   90.00
_cell.angle_gamma   90.00
#
_symmetry.space_group_name_H-M   'P 1'
#
loop_
_entity.id
_entity.type
_entity.pdbx_description
1 polymer ?
#
loop_
_entity_poly.entity_id
_entity_poly.type
_entity_poly.pdbx_seq_one_letter_code
_entity_poly.pdbx_strand_id
1 'polypeptide(L)' 'MSERVIAFVERWVTDNVHAEAPVEGDDTQPKSLAQQCRAEALAAGIPAAEIDDEFDDLTAFMSAQIQEANEREGRS' A
#
# COMPACT_ATOMS: atom_id res chain seq x y z
N MET A 1 16.79 5.48 -2.62
CA MET A 1 16.84 4.68 -1.37
C MET A 1 16.72 5.59 -0.15
N SER A 2 15.55 6.17 0.06
CA SER A 2 15.16 6.78 1.33
C SER A 2 14.62 5.67 2.25
N GLU A 3 15.45 5.13 3.15
CA GLU A 3 15.05 4.07 4.11
C GLU A 3 13.80 4.44 4.92
N ARG A 4 13.56 5.74 5.15
CA ARG A 4 12.35 6.25 5.81
C ARG A 4 11.09 6.03 4.99
N VAL A 5 11.16 6.18 3.67
CA VAL A 5 10.00 6.01 2.77
C VAL A 5 9.61 4.55 2.74
N ILE A 6 10.59 3.65 2.55
CA ILE A 6 10.38 2.20 2.54
C ILE A 6 9.78 1.73 3.88
N ALA A 7 10.40 2.09 5.00
CA ALA A 7 9.91 1.69 6.33
C ALA A 7 8.52 2.23 6.64
N PHE A 8 8.17 3.44 6.15
CA PHE A 8 6.84 3.99 6.27
C PHE A 8 5.83 3.19 5.46
N VAL A 9 6.10 2.96 4.17
CA VAL A 9 5.19 2.25 3.27
C VAL A 9 4.98 0.81 3.72
N GLU A 10 6.03 0.08 4.10
CA GLU A 10 5.92 -1.30 4.61
C GLU A 10 5.08 -1.37 5.89
N ARG A 11 5.31 -0.45 6.82
CA ARG A 11 4.51 -0.38 8.06
C ARG A 11 3.06 -0.04 7.76
N TRP A 12 2.83 0.93 6.88
CA TRP A 12 1.49 1.35 6.49
C TRP A 12 0.73 0.22 5.80
N VAL A 13 1.38 -0.49 4.87
CA VAL A 13 0.83 -1.67 4.19
C VAL A 13 0.52 -2.77 5.21
N THR A 14 1.40 -3.03 6.16
CA THR A 14 1.13 -4.05 7.19
C THR A 14 -0.08 -3.71 8.07
N ASP A 15 -0.34 -2.42 8.29
CA ASP A 15 -1.42 -1.90 9.16
C ASP A 15 -2.74 -1.62 8.40
N ASN A 16 -2.69 -1.44 7.08
CA ASN A 16 -3.85 -1.08 6.26
C ASN A 16 -4.22 -2.17 5.23
N VAL A 17 -3.25 -2.94 4.76
CA VAL A 17 -3.45 -4.12 3.91
C VAL A 17 -3.57 -5.33 4.83
N HIS A 18 -4.72 -5.40 5.48
CA HIS A 18 -5.18 -6.63 6.12
C HIS A 18 -5.97 -7.44 5.11
N ALA A 19 -5.93 -8.77 5.24
CA ALA A 19 -6.83 -9.66 4.53
C ALA A 19 -8.27 -9.57 5.08
N GLU A 20 -8.77 -8.34 5.27
CA GLU A 20 -10.19 -8.15 5.45
C GLU A 20 -10.83 -8.41 4.08
N ALA A 21 -11.69 -9.42 4.07
CA ALA A 21 -12.29 -9.99 2.87
C ALA A 21 -12.57 -8.92 1.82
N PRO A 22 -12.14 -9.13 0.56
CA PRO A 22 -12.36 -8.17 -0.50
C PRO A 22 -13.84 -7.82 -0.49
N VAL A 23 -14.16 -6.54 -0.35
CA VAL A 23 -15.50 -6.06 -0.65
C VAL A 23 -15.68 -6.39 -2.12
N GLU A 24 -16.48 -7.42 -2.41
CA GLU A 24 -16.48 -8.13 -3.70
C GLU A 24 -16.56 -7.14 -4.87
N GLY A 25 -15.48 -7.03 -5.66
CA GLY A 25 -15.47 -6.29 -6.92
C GLY A 25 -14.66 -4.98 -7.00
N ASP A 26 -13.86 -4.64 -5.99
CA ASP A 26 -13.14 -3.35 -5.98
C ASP A 26 -11.69 -3.45 -6.53
N ASP A 27 -11.52 -3.51 -7.86
CA ASP A 27 -10.24 -3.23 -8.55
C ASP A 27 -9.67 -1.83 -8.20
N THR A 28 -10.47 -1.00 -7.54
CA THR A 28 -10.15 0.33 -7.01
C THR A 28 -9.48 0.33 -5.64
N GLN A 29 -9.40 -0.80 -4.95
CA GLN A 29 -8.76 -0.93 -3.65
C GLN A 29 -7.25 -0.56 -3.66
N PRO A 30 -6.40 -1.10 -4.56
CA PRO A 30 -4.98 -0.73 -4.60
C PRO A 30 -4.74 0.74 -4.94
N LYS A 31 -5.58 1.35 -5.79
CA LYS A 31 -5.51 2.79 -6.10
C LYS A 31 -5.88 3.65 -4.89
N SER A 32 -6.94 3.27 -4.18
CA SER A 32 -7.40 3.98 -2.98
C SER A 32 -6.36 3.89 -1.86
N LEU A 33 -5.75 2.72 -1.68
CA LEU A 33 -4.68 2.51 -0.70
C LEU A 33 -3.42 3.30 -1.06
N ALA A 34 -3.01 3.32 -2.34
CA ALA A 34 -1.89 4.13 -2.80
C ALA A 34 -2.13 5.64 -2.54
N GLN A 35 -3.35 6.13 -2.76
CA GLN A 35 -3.70 7.53 -2.44
C GLN A 35 -3.68 7.80 -0.93
N GLN A 36 -4.22 6.90 -0.11
CA GLN A 36 -4.19 7.04 1.35
C GLN A 36 -2.77 7.02 1.91
N CYS A 37 -1.94 6.09 1.45
CA CYS A 37 -0.53 6.01 1.80
C CYS A 37 0.21 7.32 1.49
N ARG A 38 -0.04 7.92 0.31
CA ARG A 38 0.52 9.23 -0.06
C ARG A 38 0.04 10.36 0.85
N ALA A 39 -1.23 10.35 1.25
CA ALA A 39 -1.79 11.36 2.15
C ALA A 39 -1.21 11.25 3.57
N GLU A 40 -1.10 10.04 4.11
CA GLU A 40 -0.51 9.80 5.44
C GLU A 40 0.99 10.06 5.45
N ALA A 41 1.70 9.68 4.38
CA ALA A 41 3.10 10.00 4.21
C ALA A 41 3.33 11.51 4.25
N LEU A 42 2.51 12.28 3.54
CA LEU A 42 2.57 13.73 3.56
C LEU A 42 2.34 14.28 4.98
N ALA A 43 1.39 13.71 5.72
CA ALA A 43 1.15 14.07 7.12
C ALA A 43 2.34 13.71 8.04
N ALA A 44 3.07 12.65 7.72
CA ALA A 44 4.32 12.25 8.38
C ALA A 44 5.54 13.09 7.93
N GLY A 45 5.38 13.99 6.96
CA GLY A 45 6.44 14.84 6.42
C GLY A 45 7.21 14.22 5.25
N ILE A 46 6.69 13.14 4.66
CA ILE A 46 7.23 12.48 3.46
C ILE A 46 6.43 12.98 2.24
N PRO A 47 7.01 13.83 1.38
CA PRO A 47 6.30 14.32 0.21
C PRO A 47 6.06 13.18 -0.79
N ALA A 48 4.97 13.27 -1.55
CA ALA A 48 4.64 12.29 -2.58
C ALA A 48 5.76 12.12 -3.62
N ALA A 49 6.58 13.14 -3.87
CA ALA A 49 7.75 13.04 -4.74
C ALA A 49 8.81 12.05 -4.24
N GLU A 50 9.04 11.94 -2.93
CA GLU A 50 9.95 10.94 -2.35
C GLU A 50 9.37 9.53 -2.49
N ILE A 51 8.05 9.40 -2.42
CA ILE A 51 7.38 8.13 -2.68
C ILE A 51 7.47 7.74 -4.14
N ASP A 52 7.25 8.68 -5.06
CA ASP A 52 7.30 8.43 -6.51
C ASP A 52 8.73 8.13 -6.97
N ASP A 53 9.74 8.74 -6.34
CA ASP A 53 11.17 8.45 -6.57
C ASP A 53 11.56 7.03 -6.11
N GLU A 54 10.97 6.54 -5.01
CA GLU A 54 11.28 5.22 -4.46
C GLU A 54 10.36 4.10 -4.99
N PHE A 55 9.11 4.42 -5.26
CA PHE A 55 8.05 3.54 -5.76
C PHE A 55 7.52 4.08 -7.09
N ASP A 56 8.20 3.72 -8.19
CA ASP A 56 7.80 4.02 -9.57
C ASP A 56 6.33 3.65 -9.83
N ASP A 57 5.86 2.53 -9.25
CA ASP A 57 4.46 2.14 -9.27
C ASP A 57 3.97 1.62 -7.90
N LEU A 58 3.71 2.56 -6.99
CA LEU A 58 3.14 2.26 -5.66
C LEU A 58 1.80 1.48 -5.78
N THR A 59 1.02 1.73 -6.83
CA THR A 59 -0.25 1.04 -7.04
C THR A 59 -0.03 -0.45 -7.33
N ALA A 60 0.95 -0.78 -8.18
CA ALA A 60 1.34 -2.16 -8.43
C ALA A 60 1.86 -2.85 -7.17
N PHE A 61 2.64 -2.15 -6.34
CA PHE A 61 3.10 -2.67 -5.04
C PHE A 61 1.92 -2.99 -4.11
N MET A 62 0.97 -2.07 -3.95
CA MET A 62 -0.24 -2.27 -3.13
C MET A 62 -1.06 -3.46 -3.65
N SER A 63 -1.24 -3.57 -4.97
CA SER A 63 -1.98 -4.67 -5.59
C SER A 63 -1.35 -6.03 -5.28
N ALA A 64 -0.02 -6.13 -5.34
CA ALA A 64 0.70 -7.36 -5.03
C ALA A 64 0.54 -7.77 -3.55
N GLN A 65 0.61 -6.79 -2.63
CA GLN A 65 0.45 -7.03 -1.19
C GLN A 65 -0.97 -7.48 -0.83
N ILE A 66 -1.99 -6.85 -1.44
CA ILE A 66 -3.40 -7.26 -1.29
C ILE A 66 -3.62 -8.67 -1.83
N GLN A 67 -3.07 -8.97 -3.01
CA GLN A 67 -3.18 -10.31 -3.59
C GLN A 67 -2.53 -11.35 -2.68
N GLU A 68 -1.32 -11.09 -2.18
CA GLU A 68 -0.63 -12.01 -1.27
C GLU A 68 -1.39 -12.22 0.05
N ALA A 69 -1.96 -11.15 0.62
CA ALA A 69 -2.80 -11.22 1.82
C ALA A 69 -4.07 -12.05 1.58
N ASN A 70 -4.76 -11.81 0.45
CA ASN A 70 -5.94 -12.59 0.06
C ASN A 70 -5.61 -14.06 -0.23
N GLU A 71 -4.47 -14.37 -0.87
CA GLU A 71 -4.03 -15.73 -1.15
C GLU A 71 -3.67 -16.51 0.13
N ARG A 72 -3.14 -15.84 1.16
CA ARG A 72 -2.85 -16.46 2.47
C ARG A 72 -4.12 -16.89 3.20
N GLU A 73 -5.21 -16.15 3.02
CA GLU A 73 -6.43 -16.31 3.80
C GLU A 73 -7.52 -17.09 3.05
N GLY A 74 -7.49 -17.06 1.70
CA GLY A 74 -8.32 -17.90 0.83
C GLY A 74 -7.93 -19.39 0.80
N ARG A 75 -6.99 -19.84 1.63
CA ARG A 75 -6.54 -21.25 1.73
C ARG A 75 -6.97 -21.93 3.04
N SER A 76 -8.03 -21.46 3.69
CA SER A 76 -8.66 -22.15 4.83
C SER A 76 -9.90 -22.95 4.42
#